data_AF-A0A7Y2F5S3-F1
#
_entry.id   AF-A0A7Y2F5S3-F1
#
_cell.length_a   1.000
_cell.length_b   1.000
_cell.length_c   1.000
_cell.angle_alpha   90.00
_cell.angle_beta   90.00
_cell.angle_gamma   90.00
#
_symmetry.space_group_name_H-M   'P 1'
#
loop_
_entity.id
_entity.type
_entity.pdbx_description
1 polymer ?
#
loop_
_entity_poly.entity_id
_entity_poly.type
_entity_poly.pdbx_seq_one_letter_code
_entity_poly.pdbx_strand_id
1 'polypeptide(L)'
;MGHPPLGSLGRFLYTQNPFYLISCFLMIYGLQLGAASYGGDFFFRSVFLTFSLVAYTALMVVTAIGVIRLGKVWQDARSILLVVVIGQIALSVGLDEYCVIDWNMASGMLMFGAVFSIAATELILRACRMRFPSWYRISFYLLLLCFFAAPIALGYAVRENHLRLANWGAPLFSTAIAGGLLLLAPAVRRGAALVQDNGTPWDWPLYPLSAFVILAVVAMIRAHAIWMSFGFLGMPVQFEPFLLMPIALAGLVLVVESDGTKTTGRTHGAMGFAPALLACSFSRQGM
;
A
#
# COMPACT_ATOMS: atom_id res chain seq x y z
N MET A 1 -45.83 -6.89 -2.67
CA MET A 1 -44.90 -8.00 -2.40
C MET A 1 -43.62 -7.40 -1.86
N GLY A 2 -43.42 -7.49 -0.55
CA GLY A 2 -42.28 -6.88 0.14
C GLY A 2 -41.07 -7.81 0.07
N HIS A 3 -39.97 -7.31 -0.50
CA HIS A 3 -38.68 -7.98 -0.38
C HIS A 3 -38.17 -7.86 1.06
N PRO A 4 -37.58 -8.93 1.62
CA PRO A 4 -37.00 -8.89 2.97
C PRO A 4 -35.81 -7.92 2.99
N PRO A 5 -35.51 -7.29 4.14
CA PRO A 5 -34.33 -6.45 4.29
C PRO A 5 -33.10 -7.36 4.22
N LEU A 6 -32.44 -7.42 3.07
CA LEU A 6 -31.08 -7.96 2.97
C LEU A 6 -30.23 -7.14 3.94
N GLY A 7 -29.99 -7.72 5.12
CA GLY A 7 -29.28 -7.07 6.22
C GLY A 7 -27.97 -6.48 5.74
N SER A 8 -27.67 -5.28 6.20
CA SER A 8 -26.41 -4.52 6.16
C SER A 8 -25.23 -5.11 5.35
N LEU A 9 -24.86 -6.37 5.61
CA LEU A 9 -23.82 -7.14 4.93
C LEU A 9 -24.09 -7.38 3.43
N GLY A 10 -25.31 -7.74 3.04
CA GLY A 10 -25.67 -7.91 1.63
C GLY A 10 -25.64 -6.59 0.86
N ARG A 11 -26.09 -5.50 1.49
CA ARG A 11 -25.97 -4.15 0.94
C ARG A 11 -24.52 -3.71 0.83
N PHE A 12 -23.68 -4.01 1.83
CA PHE A 12 -22.23 -3.73 1.83
C PHE A 12 -21.49 -4.50 0.73
N LEU A 13 -21.73 -5.81 0.59
CA LEU A 13 -21.15 -6.64 -0.47
C LEU A 13 -21.55 -6.14 -1.87
N TYR A 14 -22.81 -5.72 -2.04
CA TYR A 14 -23.32 -5.22 -3.32
C TYR A 14 -22.87 -3.79 -3.64
N THR A 15 -22.63 -2.94 -2.62
CA THR A 15 -22.18 -1.54 -2.83
C THR A 15 -20.66 -1.36 -2.83
N GLN A 16 -19.88 -2.28 -2.24
CA GLN A 16 -18.41 -2.19 -2.20
C GLN A 16 -17.68 -3.21 -3.08
N ASN A 17 -18.41 -4.10 -3.76
CA ASN A 17 -17.92 -5.08 -4.74
C ASN A 17 -16.51 -5.66 -4.40
N PRO A 18 -16.36 -6.34 -3.25
CA PRO A 18 -15.07 -6.82 -2.74
C PRO A 18 -14.44 -7.89 -3.63
N PHE A 19 -15.22 -8.44 -4.58
CA PHE A 19 -14.76 -9.43 -5.54
C PHE A 19 -13.58 -8.93 -6.38
N TYR A 20 -13.46 -7.63 -6.65
CA TYR A 20 -12.28 -7.08 -7.32
C TYR A 20 -11.00 -7.24 -6.50
N LEU A 21 -11.05 -7.00 -5.19
CA LEU A 21 -9.90 -7.16 -4.30
C LEU A 21 -9.53 -8.64 -4.14
N ILE A 22 -10.52 -9.50 -3.93
CA ILE A 22 -10.30 -10.96 -3.82
C ILE A 22 -9.70 -11.51 -5.13
N SER A 23 -10.27 -11.11 -6.28
CA SER A 23 -9.76 -11.48 -7.60
C SER A 23 -8.32 -10.98 -7.81
N CYS A 24 -8.01 -9.75 -7.37
CA CYS A 24 -6.66 -9.21 -7.41
C CYS A 24 -5.68 -10.06 -6.59
N PHE A 25 -6.02 -10.43 -5.35
CA PHE A 25 -5.16 -11.28 -4.54
C PHE A 25 -4.96 -12.67 -5.16
N LEU A 26 -6.02 -13.28 -5.68
CA LEU A 26 -5.93 -14.57 -6.37
C LEU A 26 -5.08 -14.49 -7.64
N MET A 27 -5.20 -13.40 -8.39
CA MET A 27 -4.39 -13.16 -9.60
C MET A 27 -2.92 -12.99 -9.24
N ILE A 28 -2.59 -12.15 -8.27
CA ILE A 28 -1.20 -11.94 -7.82
C ILE A 28 -0.61 -13.26 -7.32
N TYR A 29 -1.36 -14.02 -6.51
CA TYR A 29 -0.93 -15.33 -6.03
C TYR A 29 -0.72 -16.32 -7.17
N GLY A 30 -1.63 -16.39 -8.15
CA GLY A 30 -1.50 -17.21 -9.34
C GLY A 30 -0.27 -16.85 -10.18
N LEU A 31 0.01 -15.56 -10.35
CA LEU A 31 1.23 -15.08 -11.03
C LEU A 31 2.49 -15.49 -10.29
N GLN A 32 2.49 -15.44 -8.95
CA GLN A 32 3.63 -15.91 -8.14
C GLN A 32 3.85 -17.43 -8.30
N LEU A 33 2.79 -18.24 -8.28
CA LEU A 33 2.87 -19.68 -8.52
C LEU A 33 3.37 -20.01 -9.94
N GLY A 34 2.88 -19.27 -10.94
CA GLY A 34 3.34 -19.40 -12.32
C GLY A 34 4.82 -19.04 -12.45
N ALA A 35 5.25 -17.93 -11.84
CA ALA A 35 6.64 -17.51 -11.81
C ALA A 35 7.55 -18.56 -11.12
N ALA A 36 7.08 -19.16 -10.02
CA ALA A 36 7.80 -20.22 -9.31
C ALA A 36 8.00 -21.50 -10.16
N SER A 37 7.21 -21.69 -11.21
CA SER A 37 7.31 -22.86 -12.10
C SER A 37 8.49 -22.77 -13.09
N TYR A 38 9.09 -21.59 -13.30
CA TYR A 38 10.24 -21.37 -14.20
C TYR A 38 11.59 -21.80 -13.57
N GLY A 39 11.62 -22.94 -12.88
CA GLY A 39 12.71 -23.35 -11.99
C GLY A 39 14.15 -23.08 -12.45
N GLY A 40 14.98 -22.56 -11.54
CA GLY A 40 16.43 -22.40 -11.68
C GLY A 40 16.91 -21.07 -12.29
N ASP A 41 16.12 -20.43 -13.15
CA ASP A 41 16.48 -19.15 -13.76
C ASP A 41 15.73 -17.97 -13.11
N PHE A 42 16.40 -17.32 -12.16
CA PHE A 42 15.87 -16.17 -11.43
C PHE A 42 15.62 -14.96 -12.33
N PHE A 43 16.35 -14.81 -13.45
CA PHE A 43 16.13 -13.70 -14.38
C PHE A 43 14.81 -13.88 -15.11
N PHE A 44 14.58 -15.03 -15.76
CA PHE A 44 13.31 -15.27 -16.47
C PHE A 44 12.11 -15.24 -15.52
N ARG A 45 12.24 -15.79 -14.31
CA ARG A 45 11.21 -15.73 -13.27
C ARG A 45 10.84 -14.27 -12.93
N SER A 46 11.84 -13.42 -12.73
CA SER A 46 11.64 -12.00 -12.34
C SER A 46 11.10 -11.16 -13.49
N VAL A 47 11.59 -11.40 -14.72
CA VAL A 47 11.08 -10.78 -15.94
C VAL A 47 9.61 -11.14 -16.15
N PHE A 48 9.27 -12.43 -16.11
CA PHE A 48 7.91 -12.91 -16.25
C PHE A 48 6.99 -12.26 -15.22
N LEU A 49 7.34 -12.34 -13.93
CA LEU A 49 6.52 -11.78 -12.85
C LEU A 49 6.33 -10.27 -13.01
N THR A 50 7.40 -9.53 -13.34
CA THR A 50 7.34 -8.07 -13.54
C THR A 50 6.45 -7.71 -14.72
N PHE A 51 6.66 -8.31 -15.88
CA PHE A 51 5.86 -8.02 -17.07
C PHE A 51 4.39 -8.42 -16.89
N SER A 52 4.11 -9.55 -16.24
CA SER A 52 2.74 -9.97 -15.96
C SER A 52 2.04 -9.01 -14.99
N LEU A 53 2.72 -8.55 -13.94
CA LEU A 53 2.17 -7.57 -13.00
C LEU A 53 1.99 -6.18 -13.64
N VAL A 54 2.92 -5.75 -14.49
CA VAL A 54 2.79 -4.51 -15.27
C VAL A 54 1.61 -4.60 -16.22
N ALA A 55 1.49 -5.71 -16.97
CA ALA A 55 0.39 -5.93 -17.90
C ALA A 55 -0.97 -5.96 -17.17
N TYR A 56 -1.05 -6.67 -16.04
CA TYR A 56 -2.25 -6.70 -15.21
C TYR A 56 -2.60 -5.32 -14.66
N THR A 57 -1.63 -4.59 -14.11
CA THR A 57 -1.85 -3.24 -13.58
C THR A 57 -2.27 -2.26 -14.68
N ALA A 58 -1.64 -2.33 -15.86
CA ALA A 58 -2.00 -1.53 -17.02
C ALA A 58 -3.42 -1.83 -17.50
N LEU A 59 -3.81 -3.11 -17.54
CA LEU A 59 -5.18 -3.52 -17.85
C LEU A 59 -6.16 -2.88 -16.86
N MET A 60 -5.88 -2.96 -15.56
CA MET A 60 -6.72 -2.36 -14.51
C MET A 60 -6.78 -0.84 -14.61
N VAL A 61 -5.70 -0.16 -15.00
CA VAL A 61 -5.67 1.28 -15.29
C VAL A 61 -6.59 1.62 -16.46
N VAL A 62 -6.50 0.87 -17.57
CA VAL A 62 -7.35 1.08 -18.74
C VAL A 62 -8.82 0.81 -18.40
N THR A 63 -9.11 -0.26 -17.65
CA THR A 63 -10.45 -0.58 -17.17
C THR A 63 -11.00 0.53 -16.27
N ALA A 64 -10.21 1.04 -15.32
CA ALA A 64 -10.62 2.15 -14.46
C ALA A 64 -11.01 3.39 -15.28
N ILE A 65 -10.15 3.77 -16.24
CA ILE A 65 -10.40 4.92 -17.12
C ILE A 65 -11.66 4.70 -17.95
N GLY A 66 -11.83 3.51 -18.55
CA GLY A 66 -13.02 3.16 -19.35
C GLY A 66 -14.30 3.20 -18.52
N VAL A 67 -14.31 2.59 -17.34
CA VAL A 67 -15.48 2.57 -16.44
C VAL A 67 -15.87 3.98 -15.98
N ILE A 68 -14.88 4.82 -15.63
CA ILE A 68 -15.12 6.19 -15.19
C ILE A 68 -15.61 7.07 -16.36
N ARG A 69 -14.96 6.99 -17.53
CA ARG A 69 -15.25 7.88 -18.67
C ARG A 69 -16.47 7.48 -19.47
N LEU A 70 -16.66 6.19 -19.72
CA LEU A 70 -17.73 5.67 -20.56
C LEU A 70 -18.94 5.26 -19.71
N GLY A 71 -18.70 4.53 -18.62
CA GLY A 71 -19.77 4.01 -17.76
C GLY A 71 -20.28 4.99 -16.71
N LYS A 72 -19.47 5.98 -16.31
CA LYS A 72 -19.73 6.87 -15.15
C LYS A 72 -20.10 6.08 -13.87
N VAL A 73 -19.66 4.82 -13.77
CA VAL A 73 -19.94 3.94 -12.63
C VAL A 73 -18.85 4.13 -11.59
N TRP A 74 -19.04 5.14 -10.75
CA TRP A 74 -18.04 5.52 -9.75
C TRP A 74 -17.92 4.55 -8.58
N GLN A 75 -18.93 3.73 -8.27
CA GLN A 75 -18.81 2.79 -7.16
C GLN A 75 -17.82 1.66 -7.49
N ASP A 76 -17.93 1.05 -8.67
CA ASP A 76 -16.99 0.01 -9.12
C ASP A 76 -15.59 0.56 -9.41
N ALA A 77 -15.52 1.79 -9.94
CA ALA A 77 -14.25 2.46 -10.21
C ALA A 77 -13.36 2.56 -8.96
N ARG A 78 -13.95 2.74 -7.77
CA ARG A 78 -13.18 2.84 -6.52
C ARG A 78 -12.40 1.58 -6.24
N SER A 79 -13.05 0.42 -6.26
CA SER A 79 -12.42 -0.87 -5.97
C SER A 79 -11.36 -1.20 -7.02
N ILE A 80 -11.58 -0.85 -8.29
CA ILE A 80 -10.59 -1.01 -9.37
C ILE A 80 -9.35 -0.12 -9.12
N LEU A 81 -9.53 1.14 -8.70
CA LEU A 81 -8.40 2.02 -8.38
C LEU A 81 -7.58 1.49 -7.19
N LEU A 82 -8.24 0.90 -6.19
CA LEU A 82 -7.57 0.26 -5.07
C LEU A 82 -6.77 -0.97 -5.53
N VAL A 83 -7.30 -1.75 -6.47
CA VAL A 83 -6.56 -2.85 -7.12
C VAL A 83 -5.33 -2.33 -7.87
N VAL A 84 -5.41 -1.19 -8.56
CA VAL A 84 -4.24 -0.57 -9.21
C VAL A 84 -3.15 -0.25 -8.18
N VAL A 85 -3.51 0.35 -7.04
CA VAL A 85 -2.55 0.65 -5.95
C VAL A 85 -1.91 -0.64 -5.41
N ILE A 86 -2.70 -1.70 -5.21
CA ILE A 86 -2.17 -3.00 -4.77
C ILE A 86 -1.22 -3.58 -5.82
N GLY A 87 -1.57 -3.52 -7.11
CA GLY A 87 -0.72 -3.97 -8.21
C GLY A 87 0.62 -3.23 -8.28
N GLN A 88 0.62 -1.91 -8.06
CA GLN A 88 1.83 -1.10 -7.98
C GLN A 88 2.74 -1.54 -6.83
N ILE A 89 2.18 -1.86 -5.66
CA ILE A 89 2.96 -2.35 -4.52
C ILE A 89 3.47 -3.77 -4.80
N ALA A 90 2.65 -4.63 -5.40
CA ALA A 90 3.03 -5.99 -5.76
C ALA A 90 4.25 -6.02 -6.71
N LEU A 91 4.38 -5.04 -7.60
CA LEU A 91 5.58 -4.88 -8.45
C LEU A 91 6.87 -4.69 -7.64
N SER A 92 6.82 -3.93 -6.54
CA SER A 92 7.98 -3.78 -5.65
C SER A 92 8.31 -5.09 -4.95
N VAL A 93 7.30 -5.74 -4.36
CA VAL A 93 7.45 -6.97 -3.56
C VAL A 93 7.96 -8.14 -4.40
N GLY A 94 7.52 -8.25 -5.64
CA GLY A 94 7.87 -9.37 -6.52
C GLY A 94 9.35 -9.46 -6.87
N LEU A 95 10.13 -8.40 -6.65
CA LEU A 95 11.55 -8.33 -7.02
C LEU A 95 12.50 -8.48 -5.82
N ASP A 96 12.00 -8.70 -4.60
CA ASP A 96 12.81 -8.80 -3.39
C ASP A 96 13.92 -9.83 -3.49
N GLU A 97 13.55 -11.07 -3.84
CA GLU A 97 14.48 -12.19 -3.94
C GLU A 97 15.54 -11.91 -5.03
N TYR A 98 15.11 -11.29 -6.13
CA TYR A 98 16.01 -10.92 -7.22
C TYR A 98 17.00 -9.81 -6.84
N CYS A 99 16.62 -8.89 -5.95
CA CYS A 99 17.51 -7.84 -5.44
C CYS A 99 18.68 -8.39 -4.63
N VAL A 100 18.51 -9.56 -4.00
CA VAL A 100 19.58 -10.24 -3.26
C VAL A 100 20.55 -10.96 -4.22
N ILE A 101 20.04 -11.47 -5.34
CA ILE A 101 20.81 -12.28 -6.29
C ILE A 101 21.58 -11.39 -7.28
N ASP A 102 20.90 -10.49 -7.99
CA ASP A 102 21.51 -9.53 -8.92
C ASP A 102 20.91 -8.14 -8.74
N TRP A 103 21.55 -7.37 -7.86
CA TRP A 103 21.14 -6.01 -7.54
C TRP A 103 21.15 -5.05 -8.75
N ASN A 104 22.08 -5.21 -9.69
CA ASN A 104 22.22 -4.27 -10.82
C ASN A 104 21.00 -4.37 -11.75
N MET A 105 20.61 -5.59 -12.11
CA MET A 105 19.41 -5.80 -12.94
C MET A 105 18.12 -5.52 -12.16
N ALA A 106 18.03 -5.98 -10.92
CA ALA A 106 16.83 -5.79 -10.10
C ALA A 106 16.53 -4.30 -9.84
N SER A 107 17.55 -3.49 -9.55
CA SER A 107 17.38 -2.05 -9.37
C SER A 107 16.87 -1.37 -10.64
N GLY A 108 17.36 -1.76 -11.82
CA GLY A 108 16.83 -1.29 -13.10
C GLY A 108 15.34 -1.62 -13.29
N MET A 109 14.93 -2.85 -12.97
CA MET A 109 13.53 -3.29 -13.05
C MET A 109 12.63 -2.58 -12.03
N LEU A 110 13.11 -2.34 -10.80
CA LEU A 110 12.39 -1.58 -9.78
C LEU A 110 12.25 -0.11 -10.16
N MET A 111 13.29 0.51 -10.71
CA MET A 111 13.22 1.88 -11.22
C MET A 111 12.21 2.00 -12.36
N PHE A 112 12.20 1.03 -13.29
CA PHE A 112 11.16 0.94 -14.31
C PHE A 112 9.77 0.81 -13.69
N GLY A 113 9.58 -0.08 -12.70
CA GLY A 113 8.33 -0.26 -11.98
C GLY A 113 7.86 1.01 -11.25
N ALA A 114 8.77 1.77 -10.65
CA ALA A 114 8.48 3.03 -9.98
C ALA A 114 8.02 4.11 -10.98
N VAL A 115 8.75 4.27 -12.08
CA VAL A 115 8.39 5.21 -13.16
C VAL A 115 7.03 4.82 -13.76
N PHE A 116 6.81 3.54 -14.04
CA PHE A 116 5.52 3.02 -14.51
C PHE A 116 4.39 3.32 -13.52
N SER A 117 4.61 3.10 -12.22
CA SER A 117 3.59 3.34 -11.19
C SER A 117 3.22 4.81 -11.06
N ILE A 118 4.21 5.71 -11.12
CA ILE A 118 3.97 7.16 -11.15
C ILE A 118 3.23 7.55 -12.43
N ALA A 119 3.68 7.07 -13.59
CA ALA A 119 3.05 7.36 -14.88
C ALA A 119 1.59 6.85 -14.94
N ALA A 120 1.32 5.64 -14.46
CA ALA A 120 -0.01 5.07 -14.38
C ALA A 120 -0.94 5.87 -13.45
N THR A 121 -0.44 6.31 -12.30
CA THR A 121 -1.20 7.16 -11.37
C THR A 121 -1.52 8.51 -12.00
N GLU A 122 -0.54 9.17 -12.60
CA GLU A 122 -0.73 10.44 -13.32
C GLU A 122 -1.70 10.30 -14.49
N LEU A 123 -1.59 9.20 -15.24
CA LEU A 123 -2.48 8.89 -16.34
C LEU A 123 -3.92 8.78 -15.83
N ILE A 124 -4.18 8.05 -14.75
CA ILE A 124 -5.52 7.94 -14.15
C ILE A 124 -6.02 9.32 -13.73
N LEU A 125 -5.23 10.11 -13.01
CA LEU A 125 -5.66 11.41 -12.49
C LEU A 125 -6.00 12.37 -13.63
N ARG A 126 -5.14 12.46 -14.66
CA ARG A 126 -5.35 13.32 -15.84
C ARG A 126 -6.47 12.79 -16.72
N ALA A 127 -6.45 11.50 -17.02
CA ALA A 127 -7.44 10.86 -17.86
C ALA A 127 -8.82 10.83 -17.21
N CYS A 128 -8.96 10.87 -15.88
CA CYS A 128 -10.27 10.96 -15.22
C CYS A 128 -10.63 12.38 -14.78
N ARG A 129 -9.74 13.37 -14.99
CA ARG A 129 -9.86 14.76 -14.50
C ARG A 129 -10.10 14.84 -12.99
N MET A 130 -9.54 13.89 -12.24
CA MET A 130 -9.62 13.89 -10.78
C MET A 130 -8.61 14.88 -10.23
N ARG A 131 -9.09 15.82 -9.40
CA ARG A 131 -8.22 16.76 -8.69
C ARG A 131 -7.75 16.10 -7.41
N PHE A 132 -6.48 15.71 -7.39
CA PHE A 132 -5.81 15.18 -6.20
C PHE A 132 -4.99 16.30 -5.55
N PRO A 133 -5.38 16.81 -4.37
CA PRO A 133 -4.68 17.93 -3.73
C PRO A 133 -3.20 17.61 -3.49
N SER A 134 -2.35 18.64 -3.53
CA SER A 134 -0.88 18.50 -3.53
C SER A 134 -0.34 17.73 -2.32
N TRP A 135 -0.88 17.96 -1.11
CA TRP A 135 -0.46 17.24 0.10
C TRP A 135 -0.76 15.74 0.06
N TYR A 136 -1.95 15.36 -0.40
CA TYR A 136 -2.29 13.95 -0.63
C TYR A 136 -1.36 13.35 -1.69
N ARG A 137 -1.08 14.09 -2.77
CA ARG A 137 -0.18 13.64 -3.85
C ARG A 137 1.25 13.41 -3.38
N ILE A 138 1.80 14.36 -2.62
CA ILE A 138 3.16 14.26 -2.06
C ILE A 138 3.27 13.05 -1.13
N SER A 139 2.33 12.89 -0.20
CA SER A 139 2.31 11.74 0.70
C SER A 139 2.19 10.42 -0.08
N PHE A 140 1.28 10.34 -1.05
CA PHE A 140 1.08 9.13 -1.86
C PHE A 140 2.36 8.74 -2.60
N TYR A 141 3.02 9.69 -3.27
CA TYR A 141 4.27 9.40 -3.98
C TYR A 141 5.42 9.09 -3.05
N LEU A 142 5.49 9.72 -1.88
CA LEU A 142 6.50 9.36 -0.88
C LEU A 142 6.32 7.92 -0.39
N LEU A 143 5.08 7.52 -0.07
CA LEU A 143 4.77 6.15 0.33
C LEU A 143 5.13 5.15 -0.78
N LEU A 144 4.72 5.44 -2.02
CA LEU A 144 5.05 4.61 -3.17
C LEU A 144 6.57 4.48 -3.37
N LEU A 145 7.30 5.60 -3.26
CA LEU A 145 8.76 5.60 -3.33
C LEU A 145 9.38 4.78 -2.19
N CYS A 146 8.86 4.83 -0.96
CA CYS A 146 9.33 3.97 0.12
C CYS A 146 9.20 2.49 -0.22
N PHE A 147 8.09 2.06 -0.85
CA PHE A 147 7.92 0.68 -1.30
C PHE A 147 8.97 0.27 -2.33
N PHE A 148 9.28 1.11 -3.33
CA PHE A 148 10.28 0.77 -4.35
C PHE A 148 11.74 0.94 -3.87
N ALA A 149 12.01 1.90 -3.00
CA ALA A 149 13.35 2.17 -2.48
C ALA A 149 13.82 1.12 -1.48
N ALA A 150 12.91 0.55 -0.68
CA ALA A 150 13.24 -0.46 0.33
C ALA A 150 13.99 -1.68 -0.25
N PRO A 151 13.47 -2.43 -1.25
CA PRO A 151 14.19 -3.57 -1.80
C PRO A 151 15.52 -3.19 -2.47
N ILE A 152 15.63 -1.99 -3.07
CA ILE A 152 16.90 -1.51 -3.64
C ILE A 152 17.95 -1.31 -2.54
N ALA A 153 17.58 -0.59 -1.48
CA ALA A 153 18.49 -0.27 -0.38
C ALA A 153 18.89 -1.53 0.41
N LEU A 154 17.94 -2.44 0.64
CA LEU A 154 18.17 -3.68 1.39
C LEU A 154 18.91 -4.72 0.57
N GLY A 155 18.59 -4.88 -0.72
CA GLY A 155 19.36 -5.75 -1.62
C GLY A 155 20.82 -5.32 -1.70
N TYR A 156 21.09 -4.00 -1.76
CA TYR A 156 22.45 -3.47 -1.69
C TYR A 156 23.12 -3.81 -0.35
N ALA A 157 22.42 -3.61 0.76
CA ALA A 157 22.93 -3.91 2.10
C ALA A 157 23.33 -5.38 2.28
N VAL A 158 22.51 -6.30 1.77
CA VAL A 158 22.80 -7.74 1.84
C VAL A 158 24.00 -8.09 0.96
N ARG A 159 24.06 -7.56 -0.27
CA ARG A 159 25.17 -7.79 -1.20
C ARG A 159 26.52 -7.33 -0.64
N GLU A 160 26.56 -6.14 -0.04
CA GLU A 160 27.78 -5.56 0.55
C GLU A 160 28.07 -6.06 1.97
N ASN A 161 27.32 -7.04 2.48
CA ASN A 161 27.43 -7.55 3.86
C ASN A 161 27.31 -6.45 4.94
N HIS A 162 26.52 -5.41 4.68
CA HIS A 162 26.20 -4.36 5.65
C HIS A 162 25.14 -4.84 6.65
N LEU A 163 25.55 -5.74 7.55
CA LEU A 163 24.69 -6.40 8.55
C LEU A 163 23.84 -5.41 9.36
N ARG A 164 24.38 -4.22 9.65
CA ARG A 164 23.65 -3.17 10.38
C ARG A 164 22.45 -2.64 9.57
N LEU A 165 22.61 -2.37 8.28
CA LEU A 165 21.52 -1.80 7.48
C LEU A 165 20.44 -2.86 7.17
N ALA A 166 20.84 -4.11 6.95
CA ALA A 166 19.91 -5.23 6.78
C ALA A 166 19.03 -5.43 8.03
N ASN A 167 19.63 -5.42 9.23
CA ASN A 167 18.90 -5.59 10.49
C ASN A 167 17.97 -4.42 10.82
N TRP A 168 18.39 -3.19 10.52
CA TRP A 168 17.56 -1.99 10.73
C TRP A 168 16.55 -1.75 9.60
N GLY A 169 16.54 -2.58 8.56
CA GLY A 169 15.73 -2.39 7.35
C GLY A 169 14.24 -2.29 7.60
N ALA A 170 13.65 -3.27 8.30
CA ALA A 170 12.21 -3.26 8.57
C ALA A 170 11.78 -2.12 9.51
N PRO A 171 12.49 -1.82 10.63
CA PRO A 171 12.21 -0.65 11.46
C PRO A 171 12.31 0.68 10.70
N LEU A 172 13.34 0.84 9.84
CA LEU A 172 13.53 2.04 9.03
C LEU A 172 12.41 2.19 8.00
N PHE A 173 12.00 1.09 7.35
CA PHE A 173 10.87 1.10 6.43
C PHE A 173 9.58 1.55 7.14
N SER A 174 9.27 0.95 8.29
CA SER A 174 8.08 1.32 9.07
C SER A 174 8.08 2.79 9.49
N THR A 175 9.24 3.30 9.91
CA THR A 175 9.42 4.71 10.29
C THR A 175 9.26 5.64 9.08
N ALA A 176 9.80 5.27 7.92
CA ALA A 176 9.66 6.04 6.69
C ALA A 176 8.19 6.11 6.23
N ILE A 177 7.46 4.99 6.30
CA ILE A 177 6.02 4.94 6.02
C ILE A 177 5.25 5.83 7.00
N ALA A 178 5.58 5.78 8.30
CA ALA A 178 4.97 6.63 9.31
C ALA A 178 5.17 8.12 8.99
N GLY A 179 6.38 8.53 8.61
CA GLY A 179 6.66 9.89 8.14
C GLY A 179 5.83 10.29 6.92
N GLY A 180 5.70 9.38 5.94
CA GLY A 180 4.86 9.59 4.76
C GLY A 180 3.38 9.74 5.08
N LEU A 181 2.87 8.98 6.04
CA LEU A 181 1.50 9.12 6.55
C LEU A 181 1.33 10.45 7.30
N LEU A 182 2.27 10.87 8.14
CA LEU A 182 2.17 12.12 8.90
C LEU A 182 2.15 13.37 7.99
N LEU A 183 2.72 13.30 6.78
CA LEU A 183 2.55 14.37 5.77
C LEU A 183 1.10 14.57 5.33
N LEU A 184 0.19 13.64 5.64
CA LEU A 184 -1.25 13.80 5.44
C LEU A 184 -1.89 14.69 6.48
N ALA A 185 -1.26 14.92 7.64
CA ALA A 185 -1.87 15.66 8.74
C ALA A 185 -2.39 17.06 8.33
N PRO A 186 -1.65 17.89 7.56
CA PRO A 186 -2.18 19.18 7.09
C PRO A 186 -3.40 19.03 6.18
N ALA A 187 -3.45 17.97 5.37
CA ALA A 187 -4.54 17.71 4.44
C ALA A 187 -5.79 17.18 5.16
N VAL A 188 -5.59 16.32 6.15
CA VAL A 188 -6.65 15.72 6.99
C VAL A 188 -7.28 16.79 7.89
N ARG A 189 -6.48 17.69 8.47
CA ARG A 189 -6.98 18.85 9.26
C ARG A 189 -7.94 19.75 8.47
N ARG A 190 -7.65 19.95 7.18
CA ARG A 190 -8.51 20.75 6.28
C ARG A 190 -9.77 19.99 5.82
N GLY A 191 -9.79 18.67 6.03
CA GLY A 191 -10.98 17.82 5.90
C GLY A 191 -11.69 17.93 4.57
N ALA A 192 -13.03 17.94 4.63
CA ALA A 192 -13.91 17.99 3.47
C ALA A 192 -13.70 19.25 2.60
N ALA A 193 -13.31 20.38 3.18
CA ALA A 193 -13.12 21.63 2.43
C ALA A 193 -12.04 21.53 1.34
N LEU A 194 -11.01 20.71 1.55
CA LEU A 194 -9.95 20.48 0.56
C LEU A 194 -10.39 19.58 -0.61
N VAL A 195 -11.52 18.88 -0.46
CA VAL A 195 -11.94 17.77 -1.31
C VAL A 195 -13.30 18.02 -1.98
N GLN A 196 -13.98 19.13 -1.66
CA GLN A 196 -15.31 19.48 -2.21
C GLN A 196 -15.35 19.54 -3.75
N ASP A 197 -14.31 20.06 -4.40
CA ASP A 197 -14.24 20.18 -5.87
C ASP A 197 -13.26 19.16 -6.50
N ASN A 198 -13.27 17.92 -6.02
CA ASN A 198 -12.32 16.88 -6.44
C ASN A 198 -12.64 16.21 -7.80
N GLY A 199 -13.83 16.47 -8.37
CA GLY A 199 -14.28 15.88 -9.63
C GLY A 199 -14.80 14.44 -9.52
N THR A 200 -15.05 13.95 -8.30
CA THR A 200 -15.58 12.61 -8.02
C THR A 200 -16.84 12.72 -7.15
N PRO A 201 -17.79 11.76 -7.22
CA PRO A 201 -18.99 11.77 -6.39
C PRO A 201 -18.76 11.20 -4.98
N TRP A 202 -17.51 10.94 -4.59
CA TRP A 202 -17.21 10.33 -3.29
C TRP A 202 -16.99 11.37 -2.21
N ASP A 203 -17.72 11.22 -1.12
CA ASP A 203 -17.63 12.10 0.05
C ASP A 203 -16.39 11.82 0.90
N TRP A 204 -15.93 12.85 1.59
CA TRP A 204 -14.96 12.71 2.68
C TRP A 204 -15.60 11.92 3.84
N PRO A 205 -14.91 10.95 4.48
CA PRO A 205 -13.49 10.61 4.36
C PRO A 205 -13.16 9.50 3.34
N LEU A 206 -14.14 8.92 2.65
CA LEU A 206 -13.92 7.72 1.81
C LEU A 206 -12.96 7.98 0.64
N TYR A 207 -13.01 9.18 0.06
CA TYR A 207 -12.01 9.70 -0.86
C TYR A 207 -11.33 10.93 -0.23
N PRO A 208 -9.98 11.04 -0.27
CA PRO A 208 -9.01 10.10 -0.85
C PRO A 208 -8.44 9.05 0.13
N LEU A 209 -8.91 9.00 1.39
CA LEU A 209 -8.22 8.24 2.45
C LEU A 209 -8.22 6.72 2.26
N SER A 210 -9.14 6.15 1.47
CA SER A 210 -9.16 4.70 1.26
C SER A 210 -7.90 4.13 0.60
N ALA A 211 -7.26 4.88 -0.30
CA ALA A 211 -5.97 4.48 -0.88
C ALA A 211 -4.87 4.44 0.19
N PHE A 212 -4.85 5.41 1.10
CA PHE A 212 -3.87 5.50 2.20
C PHE A 212 -4.08 4.41 3.25
N VAL A 213 -5.33 4.05 3.55
CA VAL A 213 -5.64 2.93 4.44
C VAL A 213 -5.10 1.63 3.85
N ILE A 214 -5.32 1.37 2.55
CA ILE A 214 -4.75 0.18 1.90
C ILE A 214 -3.22 0.23 1.92
N LEU A 215 -2.60 1.37 1.57
CA LEU A 215 -1.15 1.54 1.63
C LEU A 215 -0.61 1.25 3.04
N ALA A 216 -1.27 1.73 4.08
CA ALA A 216 -0.87 1.47 5.47
C ALA A 216 -0.99 -0.02 5.83
N VAL A 217 -2.10 -0.67 5.48
CA VAL A 217 -2.30 -2.11 5.71
C VAL A 217 -1.24 -2.94 4.98
N VAL A 218 -1.03 -2.66 3.69
CA VAL A 218 -0.01 -3.35 2.91
C VAL A 218 1.39 -3.03 3.43
N ALA A 219 1.66 -1.82 3.90
CA ALA A 219 2.93 -1.45 4.51
C ALA A 219 3.21 -2.22 5.81
N MET A 220 2.19 -2.46 6.63
CA MET A 220 2.31 -3.29 7.84
C MET A 220 2.70 -4.74 7.49
N ILE A 221 2.00 -5.33 6.51
CA ILE A 221 2.34 -6.66 5.99
C ILE A 221 3.76 -6.66 5.40
N ARG A 222 4.10 -5.61 4.66
CA ARG A 222 5.40 -5.43 4.01
C ARG A 222 6.55 -5.31 5.01
N ALA A 223 6.36 -4.58 6.11
CA ALA A 223 7.38 -4.45 7.15
C ALA A 223 7.75 -5.83 7.73
N HIS A 224 6.75 -6.68 7.95
CA HIS A 224 6.98 -8.06 8.35
C HIS A 224 7.64 -8.90 7.24
N ALA A 225 7.19 -8.76 5.99
CA ALA A 225 7.82 -9.46 4.86
C ALA A 225 9.29 -9.08 4.69
N ILE A 226 9.65 -7.79 4.83
CA ILE A 226 11.05 -7.32 4.80
C ILE A 226 11.86 -7.96 5.92
N TRP A 227 11.29 -8.04 7.12
CA TRP A 227 11.93 -8.70 8.26
C TRP A 227 12.18 -10.19 7.99
N MET A 228 11.30 -10.89 7.27
CA MET A 228 11.51 -12.29 6.87
C MET A 228 12.49 -12.45 5.69
N SER A 229 12.41 -11.58 4.67
CA SER A 229 13.19 -11.72 3.44
C SER A 229 14.64 -11.22 3.60
N PHE A 230 14.85 -10.18 4.41
CA PHE A 230 16.15 -9.51 4.56
C PHE A 230 16.69 -9.55 6.00
N GLY A 231 15.86 -9.92 6.99
CA GLY A 231 16.26 -9.96 8.40
C GLY A 231 16.90 -11.29 8.80
N PHE A 232 18.11 -11.19 9.37
CA PHE A 232 18.90 -12.22 10.04
C PHE A 232 19.13 -13.56 9.31
N LEU A 233 20.33 -13.69 8.73
CA LEU A 233 20.99 -14.96 8.49
C LEU A 233 21.21 -15.71 9.82
N GLY A 234 20.36 -16.69 10.15
CA GLY A 234 20.68 -17.73 11.14
C GLY A 234 19.79 -17.90 12.38
N MET A 235 18.68 -17.17 12.53
CA MET A 235 17.71 -17.38 13.63
C MET A 235 16.28 -17.55 13.09
N PRO A 236 15.41 -18.34 13.77
CA PRO A 236 14.02 -18.49 13.34
C PRO A 236 13.29 -17.14 13.48
N VAL A 237 12.89 -16.60 12.33
CA VAL A 237 12.25 -15.28 12.24
C VAL A 237 10.81 -15.36 12.76
N GLN A 238 10.54 -14.71 13.89
CA GLN A 238 9.19 -14.56 14.44
C GLN A 238 8.60 -13.20 14.05
N PHE A 239 7.27 -13.11 14.03
CA PHE A 239 6.57 -11.85 13.84
C PHE A 239 6.85 -10.92 15.03
N GLU A 240 7.31 -9.71 14.73
CA GLU A 240 7.69 -8.71 15.73
C GLU A 240 6.69 -7.54 15.73
N PRO A 241 5.80 -7.42 16.75
CA PRO A 241 4.76 -6.40 16.80
C PRO A 241 5.29 -4.96 16.81
N PHE A 242 6.51 -4.73 17.30
CA PHE A 242 7.10 -3.40 17.38
C PHE A 242 7.30 -2.77 15.98
N LEU A 243 7.43 -3.58 14.93
CA LEU A 243 7.53 -3.11 13.56
C LEU A 243 6.27 -2.37 13.11
N LEU A 244 5.11 -2.63 13.72
CA LEU A 244 3.86 -1.95 13.38
C LEU A 244 3.68 -0.62 14.10
N MET A 245 4.43 -0.40 15.18
CA MET A 245 4.22 0.73 16.09
C MET A 245 4.33 2.11 15.40
N PRO A 246 5.35 2.40 14.57
CA PRO A 246 5.44 3.70 13.91
C PRO A 246 4.24 3.99 13.01
N ILE A 247 3.82 3.01 12.20
CA ILE A 247 2.68 3.14 11.28
C ILE A 247 1.38 3.32 12.06
N ALA A 248 1.16 2.50 13.11
CA ALA A 248 -0.03 2.58 13.93
C ALA A 248 -0.13 3.92 14.68
N LEU A 249 1.00 4.42 15.22
CA LEU A 249 1.07 5.73 15.88
C LEU A 249 0.72 6.86 14.89
N ALA A 250 1.30 6.85 13.69
CA ALA A 250 0.96 7.81 12.64
C ALA A 250 -0.53 7.75 12.30
N GLY A 251 -1.11 6.56 12.21
CA GLY A 251 -2.54 6.36 12.02
C GLY A 251 -3.38 6.99 13.13
N LEU A 252 -3.04 6.77 14.40
CA LEU A 252 -3.74 7.39 15.54
C LEU A 252 -3.66 8.91 15.49
N VAL A 253 -2.49 9.47 15.20
CA VAL A 253 -2.33 10.93 15.02
C VAL A 253 -3.27 11.42 13.94
N LEU A 254 -3.32 10.79 12.76
CA LEU A 254 -4.23 11.20 11.69
C LEU A 254 -5.70 11.08 12.07
N VAL A 255 -6.10 10.07 12.85
CA VAL A 255 -7.48 9.95 13.36
C VAL A 255 -7.82 11.11 14.29
N VAL A 256 -6.93 11.47 15.21
CA VAL A 256 -7.11 12.62 16.11
C VAL A 256 -7.20 13.92 15.31
N GLU A 257 -6.32 14.10 14.32
CA GLU A 257 -6.28 15.28 13.47
C GLU A 257 -7.51 15.42 12.54
N SER A 258 -8.13 14.29 12.18
CA SER A 258 -9.35 14.28 11.36
C SER A 258 -10.57 14.85 12.08
N ASP A 259 -10.55 14.86 13.41
CA ASP A 259 -11.67 15.27 14.28
C ASP A 259 -11.54 16.72 14.76
N GLY A 260 -10.58 17.48 14.20
CA GLY A 260 -9.95 18.70 14.72
C GLY A 260 -10.82 19.87 15.21
N THR A 261 -11.67 19.65 16.20
CA THR A 261 -12.33 20.60 17.14
C THR A 261 -13.52 19.94 17.88
N LYS A 262 -13.99 18.76 17.47
CA LYS A 262 -15.08 18.03 18.13
C LYS A 262 -14.53 16.76 18.75
N THR A 263 -14.56 16.65 20.07
CA THR A 263 -14.29 15.39 20.79
C THR A 263 -15.41 14.41 20.49
N THR A 264 -15.28 13.63 19.41
CA THR A 264 -16.23 12.55 19.11
C THR A 264 -15.75 11.22 19.70
N GLY A 265 -16.62 10.20 19.70
CA GLY A 265 -16.27 8.86 20.18
C GLY A 265 -15.06 8.24 19.46
N ARG A 266 -14.71 8.72 18.25
CA ARG A 266 -13.52 8.27 17.50
C ARG A 266 -12.22 8.73 18.14
N THR A 267 -12.18 9.96 18.68
CA THR A 267 -11.00 10.46 19.42
C THR A 267 -10.80 9.66 20.71
N HIS A 268 -11.89 9.38 21.44
CA HIS A 268 -11.83 8.55 22.65
C HIS A 268 -11.39 7.11 22.36
N GLY A 269 -11.85 6.52 21.26
CA GLY A 269 -11.39 5.21 20.80
C GLY A 269 -9.90 5.21 20.44
N ALA A 270 -9.42 6.23 19.73
CA ALA A 270 -8.00 6.38 19.39
C ALA A 270 -7.12 6.56 20.64
N MET A 271 -7.55 7.39 21.60
CA MET A 271 -6.87 7.58 22.87
C MET A 271 -6.88 6.31 23.73
N GLY A 272 -7.96 5.52 23.69
CA GLY A 272 -8.06 4.23 24.37
C GLY A 272 -7.20 3.13 23.74
N PHE A 273 -6.90 3.21 22.44
CA PHE A 273 -6.02 2.27 21.74
C PHE A 273 -4.53 2.62 21.87
N ALA A 274 -4.20 3.86 22.22
CA ALA A 274 -2.81 4.30 22.39
C ALA A 274 -2.02 3.50 23.45
N PRO A 275 -2.59 3.16 24.64
CA PRO A 275 -1.95 2.26 25.59
C PRO A 275 -1.75 0.84 25.04
N ALA A 276 -2.65 0.36 24.17
CA ALA A 276 -2.51 -0.95 23.53
C ALA A 276 -1.30 -1.01 22.57
N LEU A 277 -0.83 0.12 22.05
CA LEU A 277 0.43 0.17 21.30
C LEU A 277 1.66 -0.06 22.18
N LEU A 278 1.58 0.18 23.49
CA LEU A 278 2.64 -0.21 24.44
C LEU A 278 2.72 -1.73 24.57
N ALA A 279 1.62 -2.47 24.31
CA ALA A 279 1.69 -3.93 24.20
C ALA A 279 2.59 -4.38 23.05
N CYS A 280 2.64 -3.61 21.95
CA CYS A 280 3.52 -3.88 20.82
C CYS A 280 5.01 -3.60 21.13
N SER A 281 5.32 -2.82 22.17
CA SER A 281 6.70 -2.62 22.63
C SER A 281 7.21 -3.73 23.54
N PHE A 282 6.33 -4.59 24.08
CA PHE A 282 6.73 -5.81 24.79
C PHE A 282 7.09 -6.92 23.78
N SER A 283 8.06 -6.63 22.92
CA SER A 283 8.72 -7.59 22.04
C SER A 283 9.84 -8.29 22.82
N ARG A 284 9.97 -9.61 22.67
CA ARG A 284 11.01 -10.41 23.34
C ARG A 284 12.44 -10.05 22.92
N GLN A 285 12.62 -9.33 21.82
CA GLN A 285 13.93 -8.89 21.31
C GLN A 285 14.18 -7.38 21.50
N GLY A 286 13.24 -6.64 22.10
CA GLY A 286 13.40 -5.24 22.49
C GLY A 286 14.13 -5.04 23.83
N MET A 287 14.67 -6.12 24.41
CA MET A 287 15.55 -6.14 25.58
C MET A 287 16.86 -6.84 25.23
#